data_AF-A0A933FPU6-F1
#
_entry.id   AF-A0A933FPU6-F1
#
_cell.length_a   1.000
_cell.length_b   1.000
_cell.length_c   1.000
_cell.angle_alpha   90.00
_cell.angle_beta   90.00
_cell.angle_gamma   90.00
#
_symmetry.space_group_name_H-M   'P 1'
#
loop_
_entity.id
_entity.type
_entity.pdbx_description
1 polymer ?
#
loop_
_entity_poly.entity_id
_entity_poly.type
_entity_poly.pdbx_seq_one_letter_code
_entity_poly.pdbx_strand_id
1 'polypeptide(L)'
;MTYQPDWSDKTNSSLFQPQIVLPAQFYASGVSHAEPEKMLLLAALKDAVRCYRKYVFASDRVRRARFREAEAWLMDEDSSWPFSFENVCGVLGLEPTAIRGELNRWRRKEVAKKGNGSSTNGKAGQGKH
;
A
#
# COMPACT_ATOMS: atom_id res chain seq x y z
N MET A 1 21.02 55.78 -23.11
CA MET A 1 21.32 54.40 -22.68
C MET A 1 20.04 53.77 -22.12
N THR A 2 19.27 53.07 -22.95
CA THR A 2 18.08 52.31 -22.50
C THR A 2 18.50 50.86 -22.29
N TYR A 3 18.48 50.44 -21.03
CA TYR A 3 18.69 49.05 -20.61
C TYR A 3 17.50 48.20 -21.07
N GLN A 4 17.73 47.22 -21.94
CA GLN A 4 16.78 46.15 -22.24
C GLN A 4 17.26 44.87 -21.54
N PRO A 5 16.46 44.23 -20.67
CA PRO A 5 16.82 42.95 -20.10
C PRO A 5 16.69 41.84 -21.16
N ASP A 6 17.79 41.13 -21.42
CA ASP A 6 17.80 39.85 -22.15
C ASP A 6 17.30 38.75 -21.21
N TRP A 7 16.04 38.34 -21.38
CA TRP A 7 15.50 37.18 -20.67
C TRP A 7 15.62 35.89 -21.49
N SER A 8 16.75 35.67 -22.14
CA SER A 8 17.12 34.34 -22.64
C SER A 8 17.64 33.47 -21.50
N ASP A 9 16.75 33.10 -20.56
CA ASP A 9 16.97 31.90 -19.75
C ASP A 9 16.68 30.67 -20.63
N LYS A 10 17.59 30.46 -21.59
CA LYS A 10 17.64 29.24 -22.40
C LYS A 10 18.08 28.13 -21.46
N THR A 11 17.15 27.35 -20.92
CA THR A 11 17.29 25.88 -20.75
C THR A 11 16.15 25.15 -20.03
N ASN A 12 15.10 25.80 -19.50
CA ASN A 12 14.04 25.04 -18.78
C ASN A 12 12.66 24.97 -19.47
N SER A 13 12.45 25.65 -20.58
CA SER A 13 11.14 25.63 -21.28
C SER A 13 10.91 24.38 -22.16
N SER A 14 11.96 23.67 -22.54
CA SER A 14 11.86 22.48 -23.42
C SER A 14 11.48 21.20 -22.65
N LEU A 15 11.79 21.12 -21.36
CA LEU A 15 11.53 19.93 -20.53
C LEU A 15 10.04 19.73 -20.19
N PHE A 16 9.24 20.80 -20.26
CA PHE A 16 7.81 20.78 -19.94
C PHE A 16 6.94 21.11 -21.16
N GLN A 17 7.40 20.79 -22.38
CA GLN A 17 6.47 20.80 -23.51
C GLN A 17 5.45 19.67 -23.30
N PRO A 18 4.15 19.97 -23.16
CA PRO A 18 3.15 18.93 -23.18
C PRO A 18 3.15 18.35 -24.59
N GLN A 19 3.77 17.19 -24.75
CA GLN A 19 3.64 16.42 -25.97
C GLN A 19 2.18 15.97 -26.01
N ILE A 20 1.35 16.66 -26.79
CA ILE A 20 -0.03 16.23 -27.06
C ILE A 20 0.10 14.99 -27.93
N VAL A 21 0.15 13.83 -27.29
CA VAL A 21 0.21 12.54 -27.97
C VAL A 21 -1.21 12.21 -28.43
N LEU A 22 -1.40 12.02 -29.73
CA LEU A 22 -2.68 11.52 -30.22
C LEU A 22 -2.93 10.12 -29.64
N PRO A 23 -4.19 9.72 -29.36
CA PRO A 23 -4.47 8.38 -28.85
C PRO A 23 -3.81 7.27 -29.68
N ALA A 24 -3.81 7.41 -31.01
CA ALA A 24 -3.15 6.48 -31.92
C ALA A 24 -1.63 6.37 -31.69
N GLN A 25 -0.95 7.49 -31.39
CA GLN A 25 0.49 7.52 -31.12
C GLN A 25 0.81 6.99 -29.71
N PHE A 26 -0.07 7.24 -28.75
CA PHE A 26 0.04 6.68 -27.40
C PHE A 26 0.03 5.14 -27.44
N TYR A 27 -0.95 4.56 -28.12
CA TYR A 27 -1.07 3.09 -28.26
C TYR A 27 -0.06 2.48 -29.24
N ALA A 28 0.43 3.23 -30.24
CA ALA A 28 1.42 2.73 -31.22
C ALA A 28 2.86 2.73 -30.70
N SER A 29 3.14 3.36 -29.56
CA SER A 29 4.50 3.51 -29.03
C SER A 29 5.17 2.18 -28.66
N GLY A 30 4.43 1.06 -28.60
CA GLY A 30 4.98 -0.28 -28.36
C GLY A 30 5.65 -0.46 -26.99
N VAL A 31 5.67 0.60 -26.17
CA VAL A 31 6.11 0.53 -24.78
C VAL A 31 5.06 -0.29 -24.06
N SER A 32 5.46 -1.44 -23.52
CA SER A 32 4.65 -2.16 -22.54
C SER A 32 4.56 -1.29 -21.29
N HIS A 33 3.70 -0.28 -21.32
CA HIS A 33 3.26 0.43 -20.14
C HIS A 33 2.49 -0.62 -19.33
N ALA A 34 3.16 -1.26 -18.37
CA ALA A 34 2.44 -1.76 -17.21
C ALA A 34 1.62 -0.56 -16.74
N GLU A 35 0.29 -0.62 -16.92
CA GLU A 35 -0.58 0.54 -16.74
C GLU A 35 -0.20 1.21 -15.41
N PRO A 36 0.33 2.46 -15.43
CA PRO A 36 0.88 3.09 -14.23
C PRO A 36 -0.17 3.14 -13.11
N GLU A 37 -1.44 3.20 -13.48
CA GLU A 37 -2.60 3.03 -12.62
C GLU A 37 -2.61 1.65 -11.96
N LYS A 38 -2.52 0.54 -12.72
CA LYS A 38 -2.44 -0.82 -12.17
C LYS A 38 -1.23 -1.00 -11.25
N MET A 39 -0.09 -0.38 -11.57
CA MET A 39 1.09 -0.40 -10.70
C MET A 39 0.84 0.32 -9.37
N LEU A 40 0.16 1.48 -9.41
CA LEU A 40 -0.23 2.22 -8.23
C LEU A 40 -1.21 1.41 -7.36
N LEU A 41 -2.22 0.79 -7.97
CA LEU A 41 -3.18 -0.04 -7.26
C LEU A 41 -2.52 -1.26 -6.61
N LEU A 42 -1.59 -1.92 -7.31
CA LEU A 42 -0.80 -3.01 -6.76
C LEU A 42 0.08 -2.54 -5.59
N ALA A 43 0.68 -1.36 -5.70
CA ALA A 43 1.49 -0.77 -4.64
C ALA A 43 0.64 -0.48 -3.39
N ALA A 44 -0.55 0.10 -3.57
CA ALA A 44 -1.49 0.36 -2.48
C ALA A 44 -1.91 -0.93 -1.77
N LEU A 45 -2.29 -1.97 -2.53
CA LEU A 45 -2.64 -3.27 -1.96
C LEU A 45 -1.46 -3.90 -1.18
N LYS A 46 -0.25 -3.86 -1.75
CA LYS A 46 0.96 -4.36 -1.08
C LYS A 46 1.24 -3.62 0.23
N ASP A 47 1.09 -2.30 0.24
CA ASP A 47 1.32 -1.51 1.45
C ASP A 47 0.26 -1.79 2.52
N ALA A 48 -1.02 -1.90 2.16
CA ALA A 48 -2.09 -2.24 3.08
C ALA A 48 -1.85 -3.62 3.73
N VAL A 49 -1.54 -4.65 2.93
CA VAL A 49 -1.22 -5.99 3.44
C VAL A 49 0.02 -5.99 4.34
N ARG A 50 1.05 -5.23 3.96
CA ARG A 50 2.27 -5.06 4.77
C ARG A 50 1.94 -4.40 6.11
N CYS A 51 1.17 -3.32 6.11
CA CYS A 51 0.75 -2.61 7.32
C CYS A 51 -0.10 -3.51 8.23
N TYR A 52 -1.08 -4.22 7.66
CA TYR A 52 -1.91 -5.19 8.37
C TYR A 52 -1.05 -6.25 9.07
N ARG A 53 -0.11 -6.87 8.34
CA ARG A 53 0.72 -7.95 8.89
C ARG A 53 1.76 -7.44 9.90
N LYS A 54 2.41 -6.32 9.61
CA LYS A 54 3.49 -5.77 10.44
C LYS A 54 2.99 -5.25 11.78
N TYR A 55 1.79 -4.67 11.81
CA TYR A 55 1.28 -3.96 12.99
C TYR A 55 0.14 -4.69 13.70
N VAL A 56 -0.14 -5.95 13.35
CA VAL A 56 -1.19 -6.79 13.96
C VAL A 56 -1.09 -6.90 15.49
N PHE A 57 0.12 -6.79 16.05
CA PHE A 57 0.40 -6.85 17.50
C PHE A 57 0.97 -5.56 18.07
N ALA A 58 0.87 -4.44 17.36
CA ALA A 58 1.41 -3.19 17.84
C ALA A 58 0.69 -2.70 19.10
N SER A 59 1.44 -2.27 20.11
CA SER A 59 0.91 -1.62 21.32
C SER A 59 0.90 -0.10 21.19
N ASP A 60 1.86 0.47 20.45
CA ASP A 60 1.99 1.91 20.20
C ASP A 60 0.78 2.50 19.45
N ARG A 61 0.39 3.73 19.81
CA ARG A 61 -0.77 4.42 19.24
C ARG A 61 -0.66 4.63 17.73
N VAL A 62 0.50 5.08 17.24
CA VAL A 62 0.69 5.39 15.81
C VAL A 62 0.62 4.11 14.99
N ARG A 63 1.30 3.06 15.42
CA ARG A 63 1.28 1.76 14.73
C ARG A 63 -0.09 1.10 14.76
N ARG A 64 -0.84 1.22 15.87
CA ARG A 64 -2.23 0.74 15.94
C ARG A 64 -3.16 1.50 15.00
N ALA A 65 -2.97 2.81 14.84
CA ALA A 65 -3.74 3.59 13.88
C ALA A 65 -3.50 3.09 12.45
N ARG A 66 -2.23 2.87 12.06
CA ARG A 66 -1.88 2.30 10.74
C ARG A 66 -2.44 0.90 10.53
N PHE A 67 -2.46 0.05 11.57
CA PHE A 67 -3.11 -1.25 11.48
C PHE A 67 -4.61 -1.12 11.21
N ARG A 68 -5.31 -0.27 11.97
CA ARG A 68 -6.76 -0.09 11.83
C ARG A 68 -7.14 0.52 10.49
N GLU A 69 -6.37 1.46 10.00
CA GLU A 69 -6.55 2.06 8.66
C GLU A 69 -6.46 0.98 7.57
N ALA A 70 -5.42 0.15 7.61
CA ALA A 70 -5.25 -0.95 6.67
C ALA A 70 -6.34 -2.02 6.84
N GLU A 71 -6.69 -2.40 8.07
CA GLU A 71 -7.74 -3.39 8.35
C GLU A 71 -9.12 -2.89 7.87
N ALA A 72 -9.46 -1.64 8.15
CA ALA A 72 -10.72 -1.05 7.70
C ALA A 72 -10.81 -1.10 6.18
N TRP A 73 -9.80 -0.63 5.46
CA TRP A 73 -9.81 -0.63 4.00
C TRP A 73 -9.84 -2.04 3.39
N LEU A 74 -9.08 -3.00 3.94
CA LEU A 74 -9.06 -4.39 3.44
C LEU A 74 -10.38 -5.15 3.70
N MET A 75 -11.09 -4.79 4.77
CA MET A 75 -12.34 -5.46 5.18
C MET A 75 -13.60 -4.71 4.73
N ASP A 76 -13.45 -3.51 4.15
CA ASP A 76 -14.57 -2.76 3.60
C ASP A 76 -15.11 -3.41 2.34
N GLU A 77 -16.42 -3.65 2.31
CA GLU A 77 -17.16 -4.27 1.20
C GLU A 77 -17.79 -3.21 0.27
N ASP A 78 -17.71 -1.92 0.62
CA ASP A 78 -18.22 -0.84 -0.22
C ASP A 78 -17.36 -0.68 -1.49
N SER A 79 -17.99 -0.83 -2.66
CA SER A 79 -17.37 -0.63 -3.97
C SER A 79 -17.64 0.76 -4.58
N SER A 80 -18.24 1.70 -3.84
CA SER A 80 -18.61 3.02 -4.34
C SER A 80 -17.41 3.90 -4.69
N TRP A 81 -16.29 3.74 -3.97
CA TRP A 81 -15.08 4.53 -4.18
C TRP A 81 -14.12 3.87 -5.20
N PRO A 82 -13.53 4.62 -6.16
CA PRO A 82 -12.66 4.03 -7.20
C PRO A 82 -11.45 3.23 -6.69
N PHE A 83 -10.94 3.57 -5.50
CA PHE A 83 -9.83 2.89 -4.85
C PHE A 83 -10.29 2.02 -3.67
N SER A 84 -11.57 1.63 -3.63
CA SER A 84 -12.04 0.61 -2.71
C SER A 84 -11.29 -0.69 -2.94
N PHE A 85 -11.15 -1.49 -1.89
CA PHE A 85 -10.48 -2.78 -2.00
C PHE A 85 -11.15 -3.70 -3.03
N GLU A 86 -12.49 -3.66 -3.13
CA GLU A 86 -13.28 -4.37 -4.15
C GLU A 86 -12.84 -3.99 -5.57
N ASN A 87 -12.80 -2.69 -5.88
CA ASN A 87 -12.43 -2.19 -7.21
C ASN A 87 -10.95 -2.46 -7.52
N VAL A 88 -10.07 -2.29 -6.53
CA VAL A 88 -8.63 -2.61 -6.68
C VAL A 88 -8.44 -4.08 -7.01
N CYS A 89 -9.11 -5.00 -6.32
CA CYS A 89 -9.03 -6.43 -6.63
C CYS A 89 -9.55 -6.71 -8.04
N GLY A 90 -10.69 -6.10 -8.44
CA GLY A 90 -11.25 -6.25 -9.78
C GLY A 90 -10.28 -5.83 -10.88
N VAL A 91 -9.63 -4.67 -10.75
CA VAL A 91 -8.64 -4.18 -11.73
C VAL A 91 -7.38 -5.06 -11.78
N LEU A 92 -6.97 -5.64 -10.65
CA LEU A 92 -5.82 -6.53 -10.55
C LEU A 92 -6.13 -7.99 -10.90
N GLY A 93 -7.40 -8.33 -11.20
CA GLY A 93 -7.82 -9.71 -11.48
C GLY A 93 -7.75 -10.63 -10.25
N LEU A 94 -7.91 -10.07 -9.04
CA LEU A 94 -7.90 -10.78 -7.77
C LEU A 94 -9.33 -10.97 -7.26
N GLU A 95 -9.55 -12.04 -6.49
CA GLU A 95 -10.83 -12.29 -5.83
C GLU A 95 -10.79 -11.75 -4.38
N PRO A 96 -11.62 -10.74 -4.03
CA PRO A 96 -11.59 -10.05 -2.74
C PRO A 96 -11.77 -10.99 -1.53
N THR A 97 -12.71 -11.93 -1.61
CA THR A 97 -13.08 -12.79 -0.48
C THR A 97 -11.98 -13.81 -0.15
N ALA A 98 -11.25 -14.30 -1.15
CA ALA A 98 -10.08 -15.17 -1.00
C ALA A 98 -8.95 -14.42 -0.32
N ILE A 99 -8.65 -13.19 -0.74
CA ILE A 99 -7.62 -12.37 -0.09
C ILE A 99 -7.98 -12.13 1.38
N ARG A 100 -9.22 -11.72 1.69
CA ARG A 100 -9.70 -11.57 3.08
C ARG A 100 -9.62 -12.89 3.85
N GLY A 101 -10.00 -14.00 3.23
CA GLY A 101 -9.92 -15.35 3.79
C GLY A 101 -8.50 -15.72 4.21
N GLU A 102 -7.52 -15.46 3.35
CA GLU A 102 -6.10 -15.71 3.63
C GLU A 102 -5.54 -14.80 4.73
N LEU A 103 -5.88 -13.51 4.73
CA LEU A 103 -5.49 -12.58 5.79
C LEU A 103 -6.05 -13.00 7.15
N ASN A 104 -7.32 -13.40 7.20
CA ASN A 104 -7.99 -13.86 8.41
C ASN A 104 -7.41 -15.20 8.91
N ARG A 105 -7.12 -16.14 8.00
CA ARG A 105 -6.42 -17.39 8.33
C ARG A 105 -5.04 -17.11 8.92
N TRP A 106 -4.28 -16.21 8.29
CA TRP A 106 -2.97 -15.81 8.78
C TRP A 106 -3.06 -15.18 10.18
N ARG A 107 -3.98 -14.23 10.40
CA ARG A 107 -4.15 -13.56 11.71
C ARG A 107 -4.44 -14.56 12.83
N ARG A 108 -5.34 -15.53 12.58
CA ARG A 108 -5.63 -16.60 13.56
C ARG A 108 -4.39 -17.42 13.91
N LYS A 109 -3.57 -17.79 12.92
CA LYS A 109 -2.32 -18.53 13.14
C LYS A 109 -1.34 -17.73 14.00
N GLU A 110 -1.18 -16.43 13.74
CA GLU A 110 -0.27 -15.58 14.50
C GLU A 110 -0.73 -15.36 15.94
N VAL A 111 -2.05 -15.21 16.16
CA VAL A 111 -2.62 -15.12 17.52
C VAL A 111 -2.35 -16.40 18.32
N ALA A 112 -2.55 -17.57 17.70
CA ALA A 112 -2.27 -18.86 18.34
C ALA A 112 -0.79 -19.01 18.71
N LYS A 113 0.14 -18.62 17.83
CA LYS A 113 1.59 -18.62 18.12
C LYS A 113 1.94 -17.74 19.32
N LYS A 114 1.37 -16.53 19.39
CA LYS A 114 1.64 -15.59 20.48
C LYS A 114 1.10 -16.10 21.83
N GLY A 115 -0.06 -16.76 21.83
CA GLY A 115 -0.65 -17.37 23.03
C GLY A 115 0.15 -18.55 23.59
N ASN A 116 0.81 -19.35 22.73
CA ASN A 116 1.66 -20.46 23.17
C ASN A 116 3.03 -20.01 23.71
N GLY A 117 3.48 -18.79 23.38
CA GLY A 117 4.78 -18.27 23.81
C GLY A 117 4.83 -17.71 25.24
N SER A 118 3.70 -17.58 25.94
CA SER A 118 3.65 -16.99 27.30
C SER A 118 3.65 -18.01 28.45
N SER A 119 3.83 -19.31 28.19
CA SER A 119 3.73 -20.36 29.22
C SER A 119 5.07 -20.82 29.84
N THR A 120 6.21 -20.23 29.50
CA THR A 120 7.51 -20.62 30.09
C THR A 120 8.26 -19.46 30.73
N ASN A 121 7.80 -18.97 31.88
CA ASN A 121 8.74 -18.63 32.97
C ASN A 121 8.02 -18.58 34.31
N GLY A 122 8.19 -19.64 35.09
CA GLY A 122 7.64 -19.79 36.43
C GLY A 122 8.38 -20.91 37.15
N LYS A 123 9.69 -20.73 37.36
CA LYS A 123 10.38 -21.46 38.43
C LYS A 123 10.83 -20.49 39.50
N ALA A 124 10.14 -20.63 40.63
CA ALA A 124 10.54 -20.19 41.95
C ALA A 124 11.91 -20.76 42.37
N GLY A 125 12.55 -20.08 43.32
CA GLY A 125 13.74 -20.52 44.04
C GLY A 125 14.51 -19.31 44.55
N GLN A 126 14.00 -18.60 45.58
CA GLN A 126 14.36 -18.79 47.00
C GLN A 126 15.83 -18.57 47.32
N GLY A 127 16.06 -17.67 48.27
CA GLY A 127 17.37 -17.21 48.69
C GLY A 127 18.19 -18.20 49.51
N LYS A 128 19.36 -17.72 49.91
CA LYS A 128 20.21 -18.08 51.05
C LYS A 128 21.37 -17.08 50.99
N HIS A 129 21.37 -16.10 51.89
CA HIS A 129 22.00 -16.09 53.22
C HIS A 129 23.49 -15.76 53.15
#